data_AF-A0A292PJ46-F1
#
_entry.id   AF-A0A292PJ46-F1
#
_cell.length_a   1.000
_cell.length_b   1.000
_cell.length_c   1.000
_cell.angle_alpha   90.00
_cell.angle_beta   90.00
_cell.angle_gamma   90.00
#
_symmetry.space_group_name_H-M   'P 1'
#
loop_
_entity.id
_entity.type
_entity.pdbx_description
1 polymer ?
#
loop_
_entity_poly.entity_id
_entity_poly.type
_entity_poly.pdbx_seq_one_letter_code
_entity_poly.pdbx_strand_id
1 'polypeptide(L)'
;MSTLETQKKTQAAVGFFDRSIRRKRNGIIKKWAGMTLLIGVFMLALLSLFWGVLSRTYQNLPVLGVIVVDFDSPTHEAALIGPAVLRAAESRNNLRPPRLGYIVKPPDEYPDGEMQVRRVVYEQEHWAAISITRNATGRLEDALRSGDESFDPDSLAEIVFAEARDESVTRNYLLPYLDDLKSEVVRGFSEVWIPKAVRDEGLRRNMVRVPLAVNPGFGFRMVNLRPFDVPVAIPAVSVGLLCIPPSPSPAV
;
A
#
# COMPACT_ATOMS: atom_id res chain seq x y z
N MET A 1 -14.91 -88.97 16.16
CA MET A 1 -14.23 -87.78 16.72
C MET A 1 -13.51 -87.10 15.55
N SER A 2 -14.25 -86.64 14.52
CA SER A 2 -14.89 -85.33 14.43
C SER A 2 -13.90 -84.17 14.62
N THR A 3 -13.79 -83.38 13.55
CA THR A 3 -13.38 -81.96 13.49
C THR A 3 -11.96 -81.63 13.88
N LEU A 4 -11.10 -81.36 12.89
CA LEU A 4 -10.19 -80.20 12.85
C LEU A 4 -9.48 -80.11 11.46
N GLU A 5 -10.21 -80.31 10.36
CA GLU A 5 -9.75 -79.78 9.07
C GLU A 5 -10.17 -78.31 9.02
N THR A 6 -9.31 -77.45 9.57
CA THR A 6 -9.41 -76.00 9.42
C THR A 6 -9.29 -75.68 7.93
N GLN A 7 -10.45 -75.50 7.29
CA GLN A 7 -10.64 -74.96 5.95
C GLN A 7 -9.77 -73.70 5.75
N LYS A 8 -8.55 -73.89 5.24
CA LYS A 8 -7.72 -72.82 4.71
C LYS A 8 -8.34 -72.45 3.35
N LYS A 9 -9.34 -71.58 3.39
CA LYS A 9 -10.01 -71.03 2.22
C LYS A 9 -8.97 -70.21 1.44
N THR A 10 -8.29 -70.84 0.48
CA THR A 10 -7.34 -70.18 -0.40
C THR A 10 -8.10 -69.10 -1.15
N GLN A 11 -7.94 -67.84 -0.74
CA GLN A 11 -8.44 -66.70 -1.49
C GLN A 11 -7.71 -66.71 -2.84
N ALA A 12 -8.35 -67.25 -3.88
CA ALA A 12 -7.81 -67.20 -5.22
C ALA A 12 -7.60 -65.72 -5.60
N ALA A 13 -6.37 -65.36 -6.00
CA ALA A 13 -6.06 -64.03 -6.48
C ALA A 13 -6.80 -63.80 -7.82
N VAL A 14 -7.91 -63.08 -7.75
CA VAL A 14 -8.73 -62.77 -8.92
C VAL A 14 -8.27 -61.45 -9.54
N GLY A 15 -8.22 -61.37 -10.88
CA GLY A 15 -7.82 -60.17 -11.59
C GLY A 15 -8.76 -58.98 -11.34
N PHE A 16 -8.26 -57.75 -11.39
CA PHE A 16 -9.01 -56.52 -11.09
C PHE A 16 -10.29 -56.32 -11.95
N PHE A 17 -10.32 -56.91 -13.13
CA PHE A 17 -11.46 -56.85 -14.05
C PHE A 17 -12.49 -57.98 -13.89
N ASP A 18 -12.28 -58.91 -12.95
CA ASP A 18 -13.17 -60.05 -12.76
C ASP A 18 -14.61 -59.62 -12.42
N ARG A 19 -15.59 -60.35 -12.98
CA ARG A 19 -17.02 -60.05 -12.86
C ARG A 19 -17.51 -60.18 -11.42
N SER A 20 -16.88 -61.04 -10.61
CA SER A 20 -17.20 -61.31 -9.20
C SER A 20 -16.96 -60.11 -8.28
N ILE A 21 -16.00 -59.24 -8.61
CA ILE A 21 -15.65 -58.05 -7.80
C ILE A 21 -16.25 -56.74 -8.34
N ARG A 22 -17.04 -56.80 -9.43
CA ARG A 22 -17.63 -55.63 -10.10
C ARG A 22 -18.41 -54.71 -9.14
N ARG A 23 -19.14 -55.28 -8.18
CA ARG A 23 -19.94 -54.52 -7.20
C ARG A 23 -19.05 -53.75 -6.22
N LYS A 24 -17.96 -54.37 -5.76
CA LYS A 24 -16.96 -53.74 -4.88
C LYS A 24 -16.17 -52.66 -5.62
N ARG A 25 -15.73 -52.94 -6.86
CA ARG A 25 -15.02 -51.99 -7.73
C ARG A 25 -15.85 -50.73 -7.98
N ASN A 26 -17.12 -50.87 -8.36
CA ASN A 26 -17.99 -49.71 -8.57
C ASN A 26 -18.20 -48.89 -7.29
N GLY A 27 -18.24 -49.54 -6.12
CA GLY A 27 -18.30 -48.84 -4.83
C GLY A 27 -17.04 -48.01 -4.56
N ILE A 28 -15.85 -48.56 -4.82
CA ILE A 28 -14.57 -47.86 -4.67
C ILE A 28 -14.46 -46.71 -5.67
N ILE A 29 -14.73 -46.95 -6.95
CA ILE A 29 -14.69 -45.91 -7.99
C ILE A 29 -15.68 -44.78 -7.68
N LYS A 30 -16.90 -45.11 -7.21
CA LYS A 30 -17.88 -44.08 -6.84
C LYS A 30 -17.41 -43.22 -5.66
N LYS A 31 -16.79 -43.83 -4.64
CA LYS A 31 -16.22 -43.09 -3.50
C LYS A 31 -15.02 -42.24 -3.90
N TRP A 32 -14.10 -42.81 -4.69
CA TRP A 32 -12.94 -42.10 -5.20
C TRP A 32 -13.33 -40.94 -6.10
N ALA A 33 -14.18 -41.17 -7.11
CA ALA A 33 -14.68 -40.12 -8.00
C ALA A 33 -15.47 -39.05 -7.24
N GLY A 34 -16.29 -39.44 -6.26
CA GLY A 34 -16.99 -38.50 -5.38
C GLY A 34 -16.04 -37.60 -4.59
N MET A 35 -14.98 -38.17 -4.01
CA MET A 35 -13.95 -37.41 -3.29
C MET A 35 -13.17 -36.48 -4.23
N THR A 36 -12.71 -36.99 -5.38
CA THR A 36 -11.97 -36.18 -6.37
C THR A 36 -12.82 -35.04 -6.91
N LEU A 37 -14.11 -35.30 -7.18
CA LEU A 37 -15.03 -34.27 -7.65
C LEU A 37 -15.31 -33.23 -6.56
N LEU A 38 -15.46 -33.65 -5.30
CA LEU A 38 -15.60 -32.73 -4.18
C LEU A 38 -14.39 -31.79 -4.06
N ILE A 39 -13.17 -32.34 -4.13
CA ILE A 39 -11.92 -31.56 -4.10
C ILE A 39 -11.83 -30.63 -5.32
N GLY A 40 -12.16 -31.11 -6.51
CA GLY A 40 -12.13 -30.32 -7.74
C GLY A 40 -13.11 -29.15 -7.70
N VAL A 41 -14.34 -29.36 -7.24
CA VAL A 41 -15.34 -28.31 -7.06
C VAL A 41 -14.88 -27.31 -5.99
N PHE A 42 -14.31 -27.78 -4.89
CA PHE A 42 -13.78 -26.90 -3.84
C PHE A 42 -12.64 -26.02 -4.35
N MET A 43 -11.69 -26.58 -5.10
CA MET A 43 -10.61 -25.81 -5.73
C MET A 43 -11.13 -24.77 -6.72
N LEU A 44 -12.10 -25.13 -7.56
CA LEU A 44 -12.74 -24.20 -8.50
C LEU A 44 -13.51 -23.08 -7.76
N ALA A 45 -14.16 -23.39 -6.64
CA ALA A 45 -14.84 -22.41 -5.82
C ALA A 45 -13.85 -21.39 -5.20
N LEU A 46 -12.71 -21.85 -4.67
CA LEU A 46 -11.65 -20.97 -4.17
C LEU A 46 -11.05 -20.12 -5.30
N LEU A 47 -10.84 -20.69 -6.48
CA LEU A 47 -10.33 -19.95 -7.63
C LEU A 47 -11.33 -18.88 -8.10
N SER A 48 -12.63 -19.20 -8.12
CA SER A 48 -13.67 -18.24 -8.45
C SER A 48 -13.74 -17.11 -7.42
N LEU A 49 -13.58 -17.42 -6.13
CA LEU A 49 -13.51 -16.42 -5.07
C LEU A 49 -12.28 -15.51 -5.24
N PHE A 50 -11.11 -16.09 -5.51
CA PHE A 50 -9.86 -15.36 -5.75
C PHE A 50 -10.03 -14.31 -6.85
N TRP A 51 -10.48 -14.72 -8.04
CA TRP A 51 -10.73 -13.79 -9.15
C TRP A 51 -11.85 -12.80 -8.87
N GLY A 52 -12.89 -13.24 -8.13
CA GLY A 52 -13.98 -12.37 -7.70
C GLY A 52 -13.50 -11.20 -6.85
N VAL A 53 -12.62 -11.45 -5.88
CA VAL A 53 -12.02 -10.41 -5.04
C VAL A 53 -11.09 -9.51 -5.86
N LEU A 54 -10.18 -10.07 -6.66
CA LEU A 54 -9.23 -9.29 -7.47
C LEU A 54 -9.92 -8.38 -8.50
N SER A 55 -11.06 -8.81 -9.07
CA SER A 55 -11.77 -8.03 -10.09
C SER A 55 -12.24 -6.65 -9.61
N ARG A 56 -12.41 -6.48 -8.28
CA ARG A 56 -12.91 -5.24 -7.67
C ARG A 56 -11.82 -4.37 -7.05
N THR A 57 -10.55 -4.81 -7.07
CA THR A 57 -9.45 -4.09 -6.42
C THR A 57 -9.39 -2.63 -6.85
N TYR A 58 -9.38 -2.36 -8.17
CA TYR A 58 -9.30 -0.99 -8.71
C TYR A 58 -10.52 -0.13 -8.35
N GLN A 59 -11.71 -0.73 -8.26
CA GLN A 59 -12.94 -0.02 -7.88
C GLN A 59 -12.96 0.32 -6.39
N ASN A 60 -12.29 -0.50 -5.57
CA ASN A 60 -12.22 -0.35 -4.13
C ASN A 60 -10.99 0.44 -3.66
N LEU A 61 -10.11 0.89 -4.56
CA LEU A 61 -8.97 1.76 -4.21
C LEU A 61 -9.34 3.02 -3.40
N PRO A 62 -10.53 3.64 -3.55
CA PRO A 62 -10.92 4.76 -2.70
C PRO A 62 -11.04 4.42 -1.20
N VAL A 63 -11.08 3.13 -0.83
CA VAL A 63 -11.05 2.67 0.56
C VAL A 63 -9.66 2.83 1.19
N LEU A 64 -8.60 2.92 0.38
CA LEU A 64 -7.27 3.27 0.86
C LEU A 64 -7.27 4.75 1.24
N GLY A 65 -7.66 5.00 2.49
CA GLY A 65 -7.75 6.32 3.09
C GLY A 65 -6.37 6.94 3.32
N VAL A 66 -6.15 8.09 2.72
CA VAL A 66 -4.99 8.96 2.93
C VAL A 66 -5.45 10.23 3.62
N ILE A 67 -5.02 10.46 4.85
CA ILE A 67 -5.36 11.71 5.56
C ILE A 67 -4.48 12.84 5.06
N VAL A 68 -5.03 14.04 4.95
CA VAL A 68 -4.30 15.26 4.59
C VAL A 68 -4.52 16.28 5.69
N VAL A 69 -3.42 16.73 6.31
CA VAL A 69 -3.43 17.67 7.43
C VAL A 69 -2.55 18.87 7.09
N ASP A 70 -3.14 20.06 7.15
CA ASP A 70 -2.48 21.32 6.84
C ASP A 70 -2.17 22.12 8.11
N PHE A 71 -0.90 22.17 8.49
CA PHE A 71 -0.43 23.03 9.58
C PHE A 71 0.12 24.39 9.10
N ASP A 72 0.15 24.65 7.78
CA ASP A 72 0.67 25.88 7.17
C ASP A 72 -0.37 27.01 7.21
N SER A 73 -1.58 26.76 6.69
CA SER A 73 -2.65 27.77 6.60
C SER A 73 -3.03 28.44 7.94
N PRO A 74 -3.09 27.75 9.08
CA PRO A 74 -3.37 28.40 10.36
C PRO A 74 -2.24 29.29 10.86
N THR A 75 -1.00 29.05 10.39
CA THR A 75 0.20 29.73 10.91
C THR A 75 0.62 30.91 10.02
N HIS A 76 0.21 30.93 8.75
CA HIS A 76 0.63 31.93 7.77
C HIS A 76 -0.56 32.49 6.98
N GLU A 77 -0.84 33.79 7.13
CA GLU A 77 -2.02 34.47 6.53
C GLU A 77 -2.07 34.35 4.99
N ALA A 78 -0.92 34.22 4.33
CA ALA A 78 -0.80 34.05 2.88
C ALA A 78 -0.22 32.68 2.49
N ALA A 79 -0.62 31.61 3.20
CA ALA A 79 -0.19 30.24 2.90
C ALA A 79 -0.51 29.84 1.45
N LEU A 80 0.45 29.21 0.78
CA LEU A 80 0.33 28.74 -0.59
C LEU A 80 0.46 27.22 -0.70
N ILE A 81 1.33 26.62 0.12
CA ILE A 81 1.62 25.19 0.07
C ILE A 81 0.42 24.38 0.56
N GLY A 82 -0.06 24.66 1.79
CA GLY A 82 -1.24 23.97 2.37
C GLY A 82 -2.45 23.92 1.42
N PRO A 83 -2.95 25.08 0.93
CA PRO A 83 -4.06 25.13 0.00
C PRO A 83 -3.78 24.49 -1.37
N ALA A 84 -2.53 24.40 -1.82
CA ALA A 84 -2.19 23.68 -3.04
C ALA A 84 -2.33 22.16 -2.86
N VAL A 85 -1.88 21.61 -1.73
CA VAL A 85 -2.05 20.17 -1.42
C VAL A 85 -3.53 19.82 -1.25
N LEU A 86 -4.29 20.64 -0.51
CA LEU A 86 -5.72 20.41 -0.29
C LEU A 86 -6.51 20.39 -1.60
N ARG A 87 -6.29 21.38 -2.49
CA ARG A 87 -6.96 21.43 -3.80
C ARG A 87 -6.64 20.23 -4.67
N ALA A 88 -5.40 19.74 -4.66
CA ALA A 88 -5.03 18.55 -5.42
C ALA A 88 -5.69 17.29 -4.86
N ALA A 89 -5.74 17.14 -3.52
CA ALA A 89 -6.42 16.03 -2.86
C ALA A 89 -7.94 16.01 -3.17
N GLU A 90 -8.60 17.17 -3.12
CA GLU A 90 -10.01 17.33 -3.48
C GLU A 90 -10.27 17.07 -4.97
N SER A 91 -9.41 17.60 -5.85
CA SER A 91 -9.43 17.32 -7.30
C SER A 91 -9.38 15.82 -7.58
N ARG A 92 -8.45 15.09 -6.93
CA ARG A 92 -8.33 13.64 -7.05
C ARG A 92 -9.56 12.89 -6.54
N ASN A 93 -10.17 13.34 -5.45
CA ASN A 93 -11.40 12.74 -4.93
C ASN A 93 -12.59 12.85 -5.88
N ASN A 94 -12.63 13.88 -6.72
CA ASN A 94 -13.67 14.06 -7.72
C ASN A 94 -13.49 13.19 -8.97
N LEU A 95 -12.32 12.56 -9.13
CA LEU A 95 -12.07 11.63 -10.24
C LEU A 95 -12.86 10.32 -10.05
N ARG A 96 -13.12 9.65 -11.17
CA ARG A 96 -13.66 8.28 -11.14
C ARG A 96 -12.55 7.31 -10.72
N PRO A 97 -12.88 6.19 -10.03
CA PRO A 97 -11.92 5.14 -9.76
C PRO A 97 -11.25 4.63 -11.05
N PRO A 98 -9.96 4.26 -11.01
CA PRO A 98 -9.15 4.04 -9.80
C PRO A 98 -8.55 5.33 -9.22
N ARG A 99 -8.65 5.48 -7.90
CA ARG A 99 -8.04 6.58 -7.13
C ARG A 99 -7.94 6.20 -5.66
N LEU A 100 -7.04 6.85 -4.93
CA LEU A 100 -7.02 6.80 -3.47
C LEU A 100 -8.17 7.64 -2.88
N GLY A 101 -8.52 7.38 -1.62
CA GLY A 101 -9.48 8.18 -0.88
C GLY A 101 -8.77 9.21 -0.01
N TYR A 102 -8.77 10.48 -0.42
CA TYR A 102 -8.15 11.54 0.38
C TYR A 102 -9.14 12.08 1.41
N ILE A 103 -8.72 12.22 2.67
CA ILE A 103 -9.56 12.69 3.77
C ILE A 103 -8.90 13.92 4.37
N VAL A 104 -9.45 15.10 4.11
CA VAL A 104 -8.95 16.35 4.70
C VAL A 104 -9.37 16.38 6.16
N LYS A 105 -8.39 16.59 7.05
CA LYS A 105 -8.60 16.69 8.48
C LYS A 105 -8.06 18.02 9.02
N PRO A 106 -8.78 18.68 9.94
CA PRO A 106 -8.30 19.91 10.53
C PRO A 106 -7.06 19.64 11.41
N PRO A 107 -6.11 20.59 11.45
CA PRO A 107 -4.91 20.47 12.29
C PRO A 107 -5.21 20.44 13.79
N ASP A 108 -6.36 20.99 14.22
CA ASP A 108 -6.80 20.99 15.63
C ASP A 108 -7.08 19.59 16.18
N GLU A 109 -7.42 18.62 15.32
CA GLU A 109 -7.53 17.20 15.70
C GLU A 109 -6.15 16.60 16.08
N TYR A 110 -5.05 17.28 15.72
CA TYR A 110 -3.68 16.81 15.89
C TYR A 110 -2.81 17.80 16.68
N PRO A 111 -3.08 18.04 17.99
CA PRO A 111 -2.33 18.99 18.81
C PRO A 111 -0.82 18.68 18.93
N ASP A 112 -0.43 17.41 18.89
CA ASP A 112 0.99 16.98 18.93
C ASP A 112 1.67 17.10 17.54
N GLY A 113 0.98 17.68 16.54
CA GLY A 113 1.49 17.96 15.21
C GLY A 113 1.79 16.71 14.38
N GLU A 114 2.86 16.77 13.58
CA GLU A 114 3.28 15.70 12.66
C GLU A 114 3.51 14.35 13.36
N MET A 115 3.96 14.35 14.61
CA MET A 115 4.18 13.11 15.38
C MET A 115 2.88 12.36 15.67
N GLN A 116 1.77 13.08 15.87
CA GLN A 116 0.45 12.45 16.03
C GLN A 116 -0.04 11.87 14.71
N VAL A 117 0.17 12.61 13.62
CA VAL A 117 -0.17 12.15 12.26
C VAL A 117 0.56 10.84 11.95
N ARG A 118 1.86 10.75 12.28
CA ARG A 118 2.63 9.50 12.17
C ARG A 118 2.06 8.38 13.02
N ARG A 119 1.58 8.68 14.23
CA ARG A 119 1.00 7.69 15.16
C ARG A 119 -0.28 7.08 14.61
N VAL A 120 -1.16 7.89 14.03
CA VAL A 120 -2.40 7.41 13.39
C VAL A 120 -2.11 6.43 12.24
N VAL A 121 -1.07 6.68 11.44
CA VAL A 121 -0.61 5.74 10.40
C VAL A 121 0.03 4.50 11.04
N TYR A 122 0.80 4.67 12.11
CA TYR A 122 1.45 3.57 12.84
C TYR A 122 0.45 2.60 13.47
N GLU A 123 -0.67 3.13 13.98
CA GLU A 123 -1.81 2.40 14.57
C GLU A 123 -2.78 1.85 13.50
N GLN A 124 -2.43 2.00 12.22
CA GLN A 124 -3.14 1.44 11.06
C GLN A 124 -4.55 1.97 10.84
N GLU A 125 -4.93 3.10 11.44
CA GLU A 125 -6.23 3.74 11.22
C GLU A 125 -6.38 4.20 9.76
N HIS A 126 -5.27 4.65 9.15
CA HIS A 126 -5.21 5.10 7.76
C HIS A 126 -4.05 4.42 7.03
N TRP A 127 -4.10 4.38 5.69
CA TRP A 127 -3.05 3.73 4.88
C TRP A 127 -1.82 4.61 4.68
N ALA A 128 -2.05 5.91 4.55
CA ALA A 128 -1.00 6.92 4.53
C ALA A 128 -1.51 8.23 5.11
N ALA A 129 -0.59 9.14 5.37
CA ALA A 129 -0.89 10.51 5.75
C ALA A 129 -0.01 11.49 4.98
N ILE A 130 -0.55 12.65 4.67
CA ILE A 130 0.17 13.80 4.12
C ILE A 130 0.06 14.92 5.17
N SER A 131 1.18 15.30 5.75
CA SER A 131 1.27 16.41 6.71
C SER A 131 2.09 17.54 6.11
N ILE A 132 1.51 18.73 6.02
CA ILE A 132 2.24 19.95 5.65
C ILE A 132 2.81 20.57 6.92
N THR A 133 4.11 20.86 6.94
CA THR A 133 4.77 21.39 8.13
C THR A 133 4.24 22.78 8.51
N ARG A 134 4.27 23.12 9.80
CA ARG A 134 3.89 24.47 10.27
C ARG A 134 4.72 25.54 9.58
N ASN A 135 4.06 26.59 9.14
CA ASN A 135 4.68 27.74 8.49
C ASN A 135 5.56 27.33 7.28
N ALA A 136 5.15 26.31 6.51
CA ALA A 136 5.89 25.84 5.35
C ALA A 136 6.06 26.94 4.29
N THR A 137 5.01 27.71 4.01
CA THR A 137 5.08 28.82 3.04
C THR A 137 6.01 29.93 3.54
N GLY A 138 5.94 30.27 4.83
CA GLY A 138 6.85 31.26 5.41
C GLY A 138 8.30 30.81 5.37
N ARG A 139 8.60 29.54 5.71
CA ARG A 139 9.95 28.96 5.62
C ARG A 139 10.52 29.03 4.21
N LEU A 140 9.69 28.80 3.20
CA LEU A 140 10.09 28.93 1.79
C LEU A 140 10.42 30.38 1.41
N GLU A 141 9.58 31.33 1.84
CA GLU A 141 9.82 32.76 1.61
C GLU A 141 11.07 33.24 2.35
N ASP A 142 11.25 32.81 3.59
CA ASP A 142 12.40 33.14 4.44
C ASP A 142 13.71 32.63 3.84
N ALA A 143 13.72 31.44 3.23
CA ALA A 143 14.88 30.91 2.52
C ALA A 143 15.32 31.83 1.37
N LEU A 144 14.36 32.35 0.60
CA LEU A 144 14.66 33.31 -0.47
C LEU A 144 15.04 34.70 0.06
N ARG A 145 14.43 35.18 1.15
CA ARG A 145 14.76 36.48 1.75
C ARG A 145 16.15 36.49 2.40
N SER A 146 16.50 35.42 3.11
CA SER A 146 17.78 35.26 3.82
C SER A 146 18.91 34.77 2.91
N GLY A 147 18.59 34.05 1.84
CA GLY A 147 19.58 33.41 0.98
C GLY A 147 20.20 32.16 1.62
N ASP A 148 19.39 31.38 2.33
CA ASP A 148 19.82 30.15 3.00
C ASP A 148 20.10 29.02 1.99
N GLU A 149 21.38 28.77 1.73
CA GLU A 149 21.84 27.70 0.82
C GLU A 149 21.60 26.29 1.41
N SER A 150 21.34 26.17 2.71
CA SER A 150 21.06 24.89 3.39
C SER A 150 19.58 24.50 3.36
N PHE A 151 18.73 25.29 2.71
CA PHE A 151 17.30 25.06 2.61
C PHE A 151 16.97 23.74 1.90
N ASP A 152 16.21 22.88 2.58
CA ASP A 152 15.71 21.63 2.06
C ASP A 152 14.22 21.74 1.67
N PRO A 153 13.87 21.67 0.37
CA PRO A 153 12.49 21.75 -0.08
C PRO A 153 11.62 20.56 0.35
N ASP A 154 12.19 19.38 0.61
CA ASP A 154 11.45 18.20 1.06
C ASP A 154 11.05 18.30 2.55
N SER A 155 11.62 19.26 3.30
CA SER A 155 11.31 19.49 4.71
C SER A 155 10.01 20.26 4.97
N LEU A 156 9.26 20.59 3.92
CA LEU A 156 8.04 21.41 3.98
C LEU A 156 6.76 20.59 4.01
N ALA A 157 6.80 19.37 3.49
CA ALA A 157 5.68 18.43 3.52
C ALA A 157 6.20 17.00 3.65
N GLU A 158 5.45 16.19 4.36
CA GLU A 158 5.80 14.80 4.62
C GLU A 158 4.63 13.88 4.23
N ILE A 159 4.97 12.77 3.59
CA ILE A 159 4.05 11.68 3.28
C ILE A 159 4.51 10.47 4.08
N VAL A 160 3.66 10.01 4.98
CA VAL A 160 3.93 8.92 5.92
C VAL A 160 3.13 7.70 5.52
N PHE A 161 3.75 6.53 5.46
CA PHE A 161 3.09 5.25 5.17
C PHE A 161 3.78 4.10 5.91
N ALA A 162 3.17 2.92 5.93
CA ALA A 162 3.75 1.72 6.51
C ALA A 162 3.71 0.56 5.51
N GLU A 163 4.86 0.23 4.91
CA GLU A 163 4.96 -0.82 3.88
C GLU A 163 4.73 -2.22 4.45
N ALA A 164 5.21 -2.51 5.66
CA ALA A 164 5.03 -3.81 6.29
C ALA A 164 3.56 -4.17 6.60
N ARG A 165 2.61 -3.24 6.42
CA ARG A 165 1.17 -3.53 6.52
C ARG A 165 0.73 -4.49 5.42
N ASP A 166 1.14 -4.21 4.18
CA ASP A 166 0.95 -5.05 3.00
C ASP A 166 1.87 -4.51 1.90
N GLU A 167 3.00 -5.18 1.69
CA GLU A 167 4.03 -4.73 0.75
C GLU A 167 3.50 -4.64 -0.69
N SER A 168 2.66 -5.60 -1.09
CA SER A 168 2.11 -5.65 -2.45
C SER A 168 1.14 -4.49 -2.68
N VAL A 169 0.26 -4.22 -1.70
CA VAL A 169 -0.68 -3.10 -1.82
C VAL A 169 0.06 -1.76 -1.80
N THR A 170 1.03 -1.62 -0.90
CA THR A 170 1.82 -0.39 -0.80
C THR A 170 2.59 -0.11 -2.09
N ARG A 171 3.33 -1.08 -2.63
CA ARG A 171 4.17 -0.88 -3.82
C ARG A 171 3.37 -0.75 -5.11
N ASN A 172 2.32 -1.56 -5.29
CA ASN A 172 1.60 -1.60 -6.56
C ASN A 172 0.46 -0.57 -6.65
N TYR A 173 -0.08 -0.10 -5.52
CA TYR A 173 -1.24 0.79 -5.52
C TYR A 173 -1.07 2.05 -4.68
N LEU A 174 -0.41 2.02 -3.53
CA LEU A 174 -0.31 3.23 -2.69
C LEU A 174 0.74 4.20 -3.23
N LEU A 175 1.98 3.75 -3.39
CA LEU A 175 3.11 4.60 -3.76
C LEU A 175 2.95 5.25 -5.15
N PRO A 176 2.56 4.54 -6.23
CA PRO A 176 2.42 5.17 -7.54
C PRO A 176 1.38 6.30 -7.55
N TYR A 177 0.27 6.12 -6.84
CA TYR A 177 -0.79 7.13 -6.76
C TYR A 177 -0.41 8.32 -5.87
N LEU A 178 0.42 8.10 -4.84
CA LEU A 178 1.00 9.18 -4.04
C LEU A 178 2.05 9.97 -4.84
N ASP A 179 2.87 9.31 -5.63
CA ASP A 179 3.86 9.97 -6.51
C ASP A 179 3.18 10.80 -7.62
N ASP A 180 2.06 10.30 -8.17
CA ASP A 180 1.21 11.03 -9.09
C ASP A 180 0.64 12.32 -8.45
N LEU A 181 0.16 12.24 -7.21
CA LEU A 181 -0.33 13.40 -6.48
C LEU A 181 0.80 14.38 -6.17
N LYS A 182 1.95 13.90 -5.69
CA LYS A 182 3.15 14.71 -5.44
C LYS A 182 3.51 15.53 -6.69
N SER A 183 3.58 14.86 -7.83
CA SER A 183 3.96 15.49 -9.10
C SER A 183 2.93 16.53 -9.56
N GLU A 184 1.64 16.24 -9.40
CA GLU A 184 0.56 17.19 -9.72
C GLU A 184 0.61 18.44 -8.83
N VAL A 185 0.80 18.24 -7.53
CA VAL A 185 0.86 19.32 -6.55
C VAL A 185 2.05 20.24 -6.85
N VAL A 186 3.25 19.68 -7.01
CA VAL A 186 4.47 20.47 -7.26
C VAL A 186 4.33 21.27 -8.56
N ARG A 187 3.74 20.68 -9.61
CA ARG A 187 3.45 21.38 -10.86
C ARG A 187 2.45 22.53 -10.66
N GLY A 188 1.30 22.25 -10.05
CA GLY A 188 0.26 23.27 -9.83
C GLY A 188 0.70 24.40 -8.90
N PHE A 189 1.56 24.10 -7.93
CA PHE A 189 2.18 25.11 -7.08
C PHE A 189 3.19 25.97 -7.86
N SER A 190 4.06 25.35 -8.65
CA SER A 190 5.10 26.06 -9.43
C SER A 190 4.52 27.12 -10.36
N GLU A 191 3.34 26.86 -10.94
CA GLU A 191 2.60 27.80 -11.79
C GLU A 191 2.21 29.10 -11.05
N VAL A 192 2.00 29.03 -9.73
CA VAL A 192 1.64 30.19 -8.90
C VAL A 192 2.87 30.80 -8.22
N TRP A 193 3.78 29.95 -7.75
CA TRP A 193 4.95 30.33 -6.97
C TRP A 193 6.00 31.06 -7.80
N ILE A 194 6.40 30.52 -8.96
CA ILE A 194 7.47 31.11 -9.77
C ILE A 194 7.12 32.56 -10.17
N PRO A 195 5.90 32.87 -10.67
CA PRO A 195 5.53 34.25 -10.95
C PRO A 195 5.47 35.16 -9.71
N LYS A 196 5.20 34.62 -8.51
CA LYS A 196 5.23 35.38 -7.25
C LYS A 196 6.67 35.70 -6.87
N ALA A 197 7.54 34.70 -6.86
CA ALA A 197 8.96 34.84 -6.50
C ALA A 197 9.73 35.78 -7.44
N VAL A 198 9.41 35.78 -8.73
CA VAL A 198 10.03 36.70 -9.71
C VAL A 198 9.53 38.14 -9.56
N ARG A 199 8.28 38.35 -9.15
CA ARG A 199 7.68 39.69 -9.03
C ARG A 199 8.03 40.40 -7.73
N ASP A 200 8.16 39.67 -6.63
CA ASP A 200 8.57 40.24 -5.34
C ASP A 200 10.09 40.50 -5.33
N GLU A 201 10.50 41.76 -5.20
CA GLU A 201 11.92 42.14 -5.14
C GLU A 201 12.67 41.50 -3.97
N GLY A 202 11.99 41.30 -2.83
CA GLY A 202 12.57 40.69 -1.63
C GLY A 202 12.88 39.21 -1.83
N LEU A 203 12.00 38.49 -2.54
CA LEU A 203 12.21 37.08 -2.88
C LEU A 203 13.22 36.93 -4.02
N ARG A 204 13.18 37.83 -5.01
CA ARG A 204 14.04 37.77 -6.19
C ARG A 204 15.52 37.91 -5.87
N ARG A 205 15.87 38.63 -4.81
CA ARG A 205 17.25 39.00 -4.46
C ARG A 205 18.20 37.81 -4.36
N ASN A 206 17.78 36.69 -3.77
CA ASN A 206 18.65 35.53 -3.55
C ASN A 206 18.23 34.27 -4.33
N MET A 207 17.36 34.39 -5.34
CA MET A 207 16.94 33.25 -6.19
C MET A 207 18.12 32.48 -6.81
N VAL A 208 19.22 33.18 -7.13
CA VAL A 208 20.44 32.57 -7.68
C VAL A 208 21.22 31.78 -6.62
N ARG A 209 21.13 32.20 -5.35
CA ARG A 209 21.79 31.52 -4.23
C ARG A 209 21.02 30.29 -3.76
N VAL A 210 19.69 30.37 -3.79
CA VAL A 210 18.81 29.28 -3.34
C VAL A 210 17.93 28.80 -4.50
N PRO A 211 18.51 28.15 -5.53
CA PRO A 211 17.76 27.74 -6.71
C PRO A 211 16.67 26.69 -6.38
N LEU A 212 16.89 25.86 -5.35
CA LEU A 212 15.93 24.83 -4.92
C LEU A 212 14.62 25.42 -4.36
N ALA A 213 14.69 26.61 -3.75
CA ALA A 213 13.52 27.36 -3.28
C ALA A 213 12.74 28.02 -4.44
N VAL A 214 13.31 28.07 -5.65
CA VAL A 214 12.63 28.56 -6.85
C VAL A 214 11.97 27.40 -7.61
N ASN A 215 12.74 26.36 -7.91
CA ASN A 215 12.27 25.17 -8.62
C ASN A 215 12.98 23.94 -8.03
N PRO A 216 12.25 22.96 -7.46
CA PRO A 216 10.78 22.80 -7.45
C PRO A 216 10.03 23.72 -6.47
N GLY A 217 10.74 24.51 -5.65
CA GLY A 217 10.15 25.38 -4.63
C GLY A 217 9.87 24.60 -3.34
N PHE A 218 9.03 23.56 -3.42
CA PHE A 218 8.86 22.61 -2.33
C PHE A 218 8.75 21.18 -2.85
N GLY A 219 8.98 20.24 -1.95
CA GLY A 219 8.89 18.82 -2.21
C GLY A 219 8.18 18.09 -1.08
N PHE A 220 8.24 16.77 -1.14
CA PHE A 220 7.61 15.89 -0.16
C PHE A 220 8.62 14.85 0.27
N ARG A 221 8.87 14.78 1.57
CA ARG A 221 9.62 13.69 2.18
C ARG A 221 8.73 12.46 2.35
N MET A 222 9.12 11.36 1.73
CA MET A 222 8.45 10.07 1.90
C MET A 222 9.05 9.35 3.11
N VAL A 223 8.23 9.02 4.12
CA VAL A 223 8.66 8.32 5.32
C VAL A 223 7.91 7.01 5.49
N ASN A 224 8.65 5.92 5.38
CA ASN A 224 8.15 4.59 5.67
C ASN A 224 8.38 4.27 7.15
N LEU A 225 7.29 4.18 7.92
CA LEU A 225 7.36 3.87 9.35
C LEU A 225 7.75 2.42 9.63
N ARG A 226 7.49 1.51 8.68
CA ARG A 226 7.83 0.09 8.79
C ARG A 226 8.26 -0.46 7.43
N PRO A 227 9.54 -0.32 7.08
CA PRO A 227 10.09 -0.90 5.86
C PRO A 227 9.89 -2.41 5.81
N PHE A 228 9.66 -2.94 4.61
CA PHE A 228 9.63 -4.38 4.37
C PHE A 228 10.86 -4.81 3.56
N ASP A 229 11.89 -5.26 4.26
CA ASP A 229 13.23 -5.54 3.74
C ASP A 229 13.59 -7.04 3.69
N VAL A 230 12.62 -7.93 3.99
CA VAL A 230 12.83 -9.39 4.00
C VAL A 230 12.01 -10.06 2.89
N PRO A 231 12.52 -10.16 1.65
CA PRO A 231 11.81 -10.79 0.54
C PRO A 231 11.37 -12.23 0.82
N VAL A 232 12.13 -12.96 1.65
CA VAL A 232 11.82 -14.34 2.04
C VAL A 232 10.52 -14.44 2.85
N ALA A 233 10.10 -13.35 3.50
CA ALA A 233 8.86 -13.32 4.24
C ALA A 233 7.62 -13.11 3.35
N ILE A 234 7.78 -12.71 2.08
CA ILE A 234 6.65 -12.43 1.15
C ILE A 234 5.67 -13.61 1.05
N PRO A 235 6.11 -14.87 0.82
CA PRO A 235 5.18 -15.99 0.76
C PRO A 235 4.49 -16.24 2.10
N ALA A 236 5.18 -16.02 3.22
CA ALA A 236 4.64 -16.23 4.56
C ALA A 236 3.55 -15.20 4.91
N VAL A 237 3.69 -13.96 4.48
CA VAL A 237 2.68 -12.90 4.72
C VAL A 237 1.54 -12.91 3.69
N SER A 238 1.77 -13.43 2.48
CA SER A 238 0.74 -13.49 1.41
C SER A 238 -0.08 -14.78 1.39
N VAL A 239 0.55 -15.93 1.63
CA VAL A 239 -0.07 -17.27 1.55
C VAL A 239 -0.20 -17.93 2.94
N GLY A 240 0.31 -17.27 3.98
CA GLY A 240 0.38 -17.79 5.35
C GLY A 240 1.62 -18.65 5.60
N LEU A 241 1.72 -19.25 6.79
CA LEU A 241 2.86 -20.07 7.28
C LEU A 241 3.20 -21.32 6.43
N LEU A 242 2.66 -21.47 5.23
CA LEU A 242 2.97 -22.53 4.27
C LEU A 242 4.34 -22.34 3.57
N CYS A 243 5.22 -21.48 4.09
CA CYS A 243 6.58 -21.33 3.58
C CYS A 243 7.56 -21.98 4.56
N ILE A 244 7.99 -23.20 4.23
CA ILE A 244 9.13 -23.83 4.91
C ILE A 244 10.39 -23.19 4.30
N PRO A 245 11.18 -22.43 5.08
CA PRO A 245 12.43 -21.89 4.57
C PRO A 245 13.33 -23.04 4.13
N PRO A 246 14.04 -22.92 3.00
CA PRO A 246 15.02 -23.91 2.60
C PRO A 246 16.07 -24.02 3.73
N SER A 247 16.32 -25.25 4.19
CA SER A 247 17.36 -25.51 5.19
C SER A 247 18.69 -24.97 4.68
N PRO A 248 19.53 -24.35 5.54
CA PRO A 248 20.86 -23.91 5.12
C PRO A 248 21.63 -25.10 4.57
N SER A 249 22.07 -25.02 3.31
CA SER A 249 23.01 -25.99 2.76
C SER A 249 24.32 -25.88 3.54
N PRO A 250 24.94 -27.01 3.94
CA PRO A 250 26.25 -26.97 4.58
C PRO A 250 27.23 -26.28 3.63
N ALA A 251 27.93 -25.27 4.15
CA ALA A 251 29.01 -24.59 3.45
C ALA A 251 30.05 -25.63 3.00
N VAL A 252 30.41 -25.58 1.72
CA VAL A 252 31.58 -26.26 1.15
C VAL A 252 32.75 -25.29 1.19
#